data_AF-A0A918C2D6-F1
#
_entry.id   AF-A0A918C2D6-F1
#
_cell.length_a   1.000
_cell.length_b   1.000
_cell.length_c   1.000
_cell.angle_alpha   90.00
_cell.angle_beta   90.00
_cell.angle_gamma   90.00
#
_symmetry.space_group_name_H-M   'P 1'
#
loop_
_entity.id
_entity.type
_entity.pdbx_description
1 polymer ?
#
loop_
_entity_poly.entity_id
_entity_poly.type
_entity_poly.pdbx_seq_one_letter_code
_entity_poly.pdbx_strand_id
1 'polypeptide(L)'
;MSRVGGGDAFEVHLTTTPITGDALAQYRVVCADLKVKALVIDLGPAMPVQPMTCLRVTGDFQQAWTAAQQLRQQLEAQGFPCTRLKIEAAPWNTGVPDSDEQAFQEPGTRYFEFHARLLLGQETDLAQVQQVCAALGAHLSHNPLKVRADGQHERFVTIRTWGKGRGSVQRQADLLVNRLEAEGWPVTSSVLEYAVYDDHLELDAGWATR
;
A
#
# COMPACT_ATOMS: atom_id res chain seq x y z
N MET A 1 14.52 0.56 -22.46
CA MET A 1 15.73 -0.01 -21.82
C MET A 1 15.34 -1.35 -21.22
N SER A 2 15.64 -2.43 -21.92
CA SER A 2 15.40 -3.82 -21.50
C SER A 2 16.36 -4.17 -20.37
N ARG A 3 15.84 -4.45 -19.16
CA ARG A 3 16.65 -5.03 -18.09
C ARG A 3 16.67 -6.54 -18.26
N VAL A 4 17.84 -7.06 -18.63
CA VAL A 4 18.18 -8.48 -18.52
C VAL A 4 18.77 -8.68 -17.12
N GLY A 5 18.16 -9.57 -16.31
CA GLY A 5 18.83 -10.18 -15.16
C GLY A 5 18.55 -9.62 -13.75
N GLY A 6 17.29 -9.47 -13.34
CA GLY A 6 16.94 -9.31 -11.93
C GLY A 6 15.72 -10.17 -11.62
N GLY A 7 15.76 -10.99 -10.56
CA GLY A 7 14.63 -11.83 -10.16
C GLY A 7 13.36 -11.02 -9.86
N ASP A 8 12.26 -11.73 -9.60
CA ASP A 8 11.00 -11.13 -9.17
C ASP A 8 11.23 -10.23 -7.93
N ALA A 9 10.43 -9.17 -7.80
CA ALA A 9 10.53 -8.19 -6.73
C ALA A 9 9.24 -8.16 -5.91
N PHE A 10 9.37 -8.19 -4.59
CA PHE A 10 8.24 -8.19 -3.67
C PHE A 10 8.37 -7.07 -2.64
N GLU A 11 7.24 -6.54 -2.19
CA GLU A 11 7.13 -5.72 -0.99
C GLU A 11 6.32 -6.50 0.07
N VAL A 12 6.85 -6.53 1.29
CA VAL A 12 6.28 -7.25 2.44
C VAL A 12 5.84 -6.22 3.47
N HIS A 13 4.58 -6.33 3.89
CA HIS A 13 3.98 -5.51 4.92
C HIS A 13 3.52 -6.37 6.08
N LEU A 14 4.03 -6.07 7.28
CA LEU A 14 3.50 -6.59 8.53
C LEU A 14 2.84 -5.46 9.29
N THR A 15 1.52 -5.56 9.49
CA THR A 15 0.74 -4.60 10.28
C THR A 15 0.69 -5.07 11.72
N THR A 16 1.01 -4.17 12.67
CA THR A 16 0.94 -4.49 14.11
C THR A 16 -0.50 -4.47 14.61
N THR A 17 -0.73 -4.98 15.82
CA THR A 17 -1.89 -4.54 16.61
C THR A 17 -1.91 -3.01 16.76
N PRO A 18 -3.08 -2.39 17.05
CA PRO A 18 -3.14 -0.95 17.24
C PRO A 18 -2.18 -0.48 18.34
N ILE A 19 -1.27 0.44 18.00
CA ILE A 19 -0.34 1.08 18.93
C ILE A 19 -0.38 2.60 18.73
N THR A 20 -0.21 3.36 19.82
CA THR A 20 -0.25 4.83 19.82
C THR A 20 0.78 5.39 20.80
N GLY A 21 1.00 6.72 20.78
CA GLY A 21 1.89 7.40 21.71
C GLY A 21 3.33 6.86 21.68
N ASP A 22 3.90 6.65 22.86
CA ASP A 22 5.30 6.20 23.03
C ASP A 22 5.57 4.85 22.37
N ALA A 23 4.60 3.94 22.35
CA ALA A 23 4.73 2.64 21.67
C ALA A 23 4.94 2.82 20.15
N LEU A 24 4.28 3.81 19.54
CA LEU A 24 4.47 4.13 18.12
C LEU A 24 5.86 4.73 17.85
N ALA A 25 6.39 5.54 18.78
CA ALA A 25 7.75 6.06 18.68
C ALA A 25 8.78 4.92 18.77
N GLN A 26 8.61 4.02 19.74
CA GLN A 26 9.45 2.83 19.92
C GLN A 26 9.38 1.90 18.70
N TYR A 27 8.19 1.71 18.11
CA TYR A 27 8.02 0.94 16.88
C TYR A 27 8.89 1.46 15.74
N ARG A 28 8.96 2.78 15.56
CA ARG A 28 9.80 3.40 14.52
C ARG A 28 11.29 3.16 14.77
N VAL A 29 11.73 3.22 16.03
CA VAL A 29 13.12 2.91 16.42
C VAL A 29 13.43 1.45 16.08
N VAL A 30 12.57 0.52 16.49
CA VAL A 30 12.74 -0.91 16.18
C VAL A 30 12.78 -1.17 14.67
N CYS A 31 11.90 -0.54 13.89
CA CYS A 31 11.93 -0.66 12.43
C CYS A 31 13.27 -0.16 11.85
N ALA A 32 13.79 0.97 12.35
CA ALA A 32 15.07 1.50 11.91
C ALA A 32 16.23 0.54 12.25
N ASP A 33 16.24 -0.04 13.44
CA ASP A 33 17.25 -1.03 13.87
C ASP A 33 17.19 -2.32 13.02
N LEU A 34 15.97 -2.75 12.68
CA LEU A 34 15.72 -3.87 11.77
C LEU A 34 15.93 -3.51 10.28
N LYS A 35 16.29 -2.26 9.98
CA LYS A 35 16.51 -1.74 8.61
C LYS A 35 15.30 -1.91 7.70
N VAL A 36 14.11 -1.79 8.27
CA VAL A 36 12.83 -1.82 7.54
C VAL A 36 12.13 -0.47 7.67
N LYS A 37 11.40 -0.06 6.63
CA LYS A 37 10.66 1.20 6.68
C LYS A 37 9.41 1.02 7.54
N ALA A 38 9.18 1.94 8.48
CA ALA A 38 7.91 2.08 9.18
C ALA A 38 6.96 2.99 8.38
N LEU A 39 5.75 2.52 8.14
CA LEU A 39 4.66 3.24 7.50
C LEU A 39 3.48 3.30 8.48
N VAL A 40 2.88 4.48 8.65
CA VAL A 40 1.80 4.67 9.62
C VAL A 40 0.69 5.43 8.91
N ILE A 41 -0.37 4.72 8.56
CA ILE A 41 -1.50 5.30 7.84
C ILE A 41 -2.78 5.08 8.64
N ASP A 42 -3.60 6.13 8.68
CA ASP A 42 -4.98 6.12 9.15
C ASP A 42 -5.87 5.95 7.92
N LEU A 43 -6.49 4.78 7.86
CA LEU A 43 -7.36 4.34 6.78
C LEU A 43 -8.83 4.30 7.27
N GLY A 44 -9.16 4.78 8.47
CA GLY A 44 -10.54 4.93 8.92
C GLY A 44 -11.03 3.97 10.02
N PRO A 45 -12.35 3.84 10.19
CA PRO A 45 -12.95 3.60 11.51
C PRO A 45 -12.70 2.21 12.09
N ALA A 46 -12.44 1.20 11.25
CA ALA A 46 -12.19 -0.17 11.72
C ALA A 46 -10.85 -0.27 12.49
N MET A 47 -9.81 0.44 12.02
CA MET A 47 -8.52 0.53 12.67
C MET A 47 -7.89 1.90 12.34
N PRO A 48 -8.06 2.90 13.21
CA PRO A 48 -7.70 4.29 12.91
C PRO A 48 -6.19 4.52 12.79
N VAL A 49 -5.34 3.57 13.20
CA VAL A 49 -3.91 3.62 12.93
C VAL A 49 -3.43 2.23 12.58
N GLN A 50 -2.85 2.07 11.40
CA GLN A 50 -2.24 0.82 10.94
C GLN A 50 -0.72 1.02 10.77
N PRO A 51 0.08 0.86 11.84
CA PRO A 51 1.53 0.80 11.73
C PRO A 51 1.90 -0.47 11.01
N MET A 52 2.59 -0.33 9.88
CA MET A 52 3.02 -1.43 9.04
C MET A 52 4.46 -1.26 8.61
N THR A 53 5.17 -2.38 8.51
CA THR A 53 6.50 -2.38 7.90
C THR A 53 6.38 -2.33 6.37
N CYS A 54 7.49 -1.99 5.72
CA CYS A 54 7.66 -2.03 4.28
C CYS A 54 9.07 -2.55 4.02
N LEU A 55 9.15 -3.85 3.71
CA LEU A 55 10.39 -4.59 3.41
C LEU A 55 10.40 -4.98 1.94
N ARG A 56 11.47 -4.62 1.22
CA ARG A 56 11.65 -5.05 -0.18
C ARG A 56 12.50 -6.31 -0.25
N VAL A 57 12.05 -7.26 -1.06
CA VAL A 57 12.73 -8.53 -1.31
C VAL A 57 12.87 -8.73 -2.81
N THR A 58 14.06 -9.16 -3.25
CA THR A 58 14.28 -9.63 -4.62
C THR A 58 14.57 -11.12 -4.57
N GLY A 59 13.93 -11.90 -5.43
CA GLY A 59 13.96 -13.35 -5.36
C GLY A 59 12.63 -13.96 -5.78
N ASP A 60 12.37 -15.18 -5.37
CA ASP A 60 11.07 -15.83 -5.55
C ASP A 60 10.11 -15.57 -4.37
N PHE A 61 8.87 -16.05 -4.49
CA PHE A 61 7.87 -15.95 -3.43
C PHE A 61 8.30 -16.62 -2.13
N GLN A 62 9.05 -17.73 -2.19
CA GLN A 62 9.49 -18.46 -1.00
C GLN A 62 10.50 -17.63 -0.20
N GLN A 63 11.37 -16.88 -0.88
CA GLN A 63 12.30 -15.95 -0.24
C GLN A 63 11.55 -14.77 0.41
N ALA A 64 10.53 -14.21 -0.26
CA ALA A 64 9.67 -13.18 0.32
C ALA A 64 8.92 -13.69 1.55
N TRP A 65 8.40 -14.91 1.49
CA TRP A 65 7.73 -15.57 2.61
C TRP A 65 8.67 -15.81 3.80
N THR A 66 9.87 -16.34 3.57
CA THR A 66 10.86 -16.55 4.62
C THR A 66 11.25 -15.22 5.27
N ALA A 67 11.48 -14.17 4.48
CA ALA A 67 11.79 -12.84 5.00
C ALA A 67 10.63 -12.26 5.83
N ALA A 68 9.38 -12.44 5.39
CA ALA A 68 8.19 -12.04 6.12
C ALA A 68 8.10 -12.72 7.50
N GLN A 69 8.30 -14.03 7.55
CA GLN A 69 8.23 -14.79 8.80
C GLN A 69 9.37 -14.42 9.76
N GLN A 70 10.58 -14.19 9.25
CA GLN A 70 11.70 -13.70 10.05
C GLN A 70 11.42 -12.32 10.64
N LEU A 71 10.92 -11.39 9.81
CA LEU A 71 10.59 -10.04 10.28
C LEU A 71 9.46 -10.06 11.31
N ARG A 72 8.43 -10.90 11.13
CA ARG A 72 7.34 -11.10 12.09
C ARG A 72 7.88 -11.53 13.45
N GLN A 73 8.75 -12.54 13.49
CA GLN A 73 9.39 -13.00 14.73
C GLN A 73 10.24 -11.91 15.40
N GLN A 74 10.97 -11.12 14.60
CA GLN A 74 11.77 -10.01 15.11
C GLN A 74 10.91 -8.90 15.74
N LEU A 75 9.79 -8.54 15.10
CA LEU A 75 8.85 -7.55 15.65
C LEU A 75 8.17 -8.06 16.92
N GLU A 76 7.72 -9.32 16.92
CA GLU A 76 7.09 -9.96 18.08
C GLU A 76 8.05 -10.02 19.28
N ALA A 77 9.32 -10.37 19.06
CA ALA A 77 10.35 -10.38 20.10
C ALA A 77 10.63 -8.98 20.69
N GLN A 78 10.30 -7.92 19.96
CA GLN A 78 10.40 -6.52 20.39
C GLN A 78 9.09 -5.98 20.99
N GLY A 79 8.07 -6.83 21.18
CA GLY A 79 6.79 -6.45 21.77
C GLY A 79 5.79 -5.85 20.77
N PHE A 80 5.99 -6.06 19.46
CA PHE A 80 5.11 -5.59 18.40
C PHE A 80 4.43 -6.76 17.66
N PRO A 81 3.42 -7.41 18.26
CA PRO A 81 2.69 -8.49 17.61
C PRO A 81 1.99 -8.01 16.34
N CYS A 82 2.00 -8.84 15.30
CA CYS A 82 1.45 -8.52 13.99
C CYS A 82 0.07 -9.14 13.79
N THR A 83 -0.88 -8.37 13.27
CA THR A 83 -2.24 -8.81 12.95
C THR A 83 -2.43 -9.16 11.48
N ARG A 84 -1.57 -8.64 10.59
CA ARG A 84 -1.62 -8.89 9.15
C ARG A 84 -0.23 -9.05 8.54
N LEU A 85 -0.13 -9.96 7.57
CA LEU A 85 0.95 -10.08 6.61
C LEU A 85 0.37 -9.93 5.21
N LYS A 86 0.88 -8.95 4.46
CA LYS A 86 0.65 -8.79 3.04
C LYS A 86 1.97 -8.94 2.28
N ILE A 87 1.95 -9.70 1.19
CA ILE A 87 3.06 -9.84 0.24
C ILE A 87 2.56 -9.39 -1.12
N GLU A 88 3.22 -8.39 -1.68
CA GLU A 88 2.86 -7.75 -2.92
C GLU A 88 3.97 -7.96 -3.94
N ALA A 89 3.60 -8.43 -5.12
CA ALA A 89 4.49 -8.61 -6.25
C ALA A 89 4.55 -7.32 -7.06
N ALA A 90 5.74 -6.96 -7.55
CA ALA A 90 5.88 -5.94 -8.56
C ALA A 90 5.10 -6.34 -9.83
N PRO A 91 4.57 -5.39 -10.61
CA PRO A 91 3.60 -5.68 -11.66
C PRO A 91 4.22 -6.38 -12.87
N TRP A 92 5.56 -6.47 -12.93
CA TRP A 92 6.32 -7.19 -13.95
C TRP A 92 6.81 -8.57 -13.49
N ASN A 93 6.50 -8.99 -12.25
CA ASN A 93 6.85 -10.31 -11.78
C ASN A 93 6.20 -11.41 -12.61
N THR A 94 6.86 -12.56 -12.67
CA THR A 94 6.32 -13.75 -13.31
C THR A 94 5.02 -14.17 -12.62
N GLY A 95 3.97 -14.44 -13.41
CA GLY A 95 2.67 -14.89 -12.90
C GLY A 95 1.71 -13.78 -12.47
N VAL A 96 2.11 -12.50 -12.52
CA VAL A 96 1.16 -11.38 -12.36
C VAL A 96 0.25 -11.29 -13.61
N PRO A 97 -1.09 -11.27 -13.46
CA PRO A 97 -2.01 -11.29 -14.59
C PRO A 97 -1.98 -9.98 -15.37
N ASP A 98 -1.78 -10.06 -16.69
CA ASP A 98 -1.76 -8.89 -17.58
C ASP A 98 -3.17 -8.53 -18.09
N SER A 99 -4.01 -9.55 -18.33
CA SER A 99 -5.39 -9.41 -18.84
C SER A 99 -6.46 -9.77 -17.80
N ASP A 100 -7.69 -9.30 -18.02
CA ASP A 100 -8.83 -9.61 -17.16
C ASP A 100 -9.15 -11.12 -17.17
N GLU A 101 -8.96 -11.79 -18.30
CA GLU A 101 -9.14 -13.24 -18.42
C GLU A 101 -8.13 -14.01 -17.57
N GLN A 102 -6.87 -13.56 -17.54
CA GLN A 102 -5.85 -14.15 -16.66
C GLN A 102 -6.18 -13.90 -15.19
N ALA A 103 -6.56 -12.66 -14.85
CA ALA A 103 -6.94 -12.30 -13.49
C ALA A 103 -8.18 -13.07 -12.99
N PHE A 104 -9.10 -13.44 -13.89
CA PHE A 104 -10.26 -14.26 -13.54
C PHE A 104 -9.89 -15.70 -13.15
N GLN A 105 -8.74 -16.22 -13.59
CA GLN A 105 -8.25 -17.54 -13.19
C GLN A 105 -7.50 -17.53 -11.85
N GLU A 106 -7.19 -16.35 -11.33
CA GLU A 106 -6.48 -16.20 -10.07
C GLU A 106 -7.40 -16.42 -8.86
N PRO A 107 -6.87 -16.84 -7.70
CA PRO A 107 -7.64 -16.87 -6.47
C PRO A 107 -8.29 -15.51 -6.17
N GLY A 108 -9.58 -15.51 -5.80
CA GLY A 108 -10.31 -14.27 -5.48
C GLY A 108 -9.80 -13.50 -4.26
N THR A 109 -8.78 -14.01 -3.58
CA THR A 109 -8.04 -13.32 -2.51
C THR A 109 -6.90 -12.46 -3.03
N ARG A 110 -6.55 -12.54 -4.33
CA ARG A 110 -5.53 -11.71 -4.97
C ARG A 110 -6.15 -10.54 -5.70
N TYR A 111 -5.41 -9.44 -5.75
CA TYR A 111 -5.89 -8.17 -6.31
C TYR A 111 -4.72 -7.27 -6.66
N PHE A 112 -4.96 -6.32 -7.56
CA PHE A 112 -4.03 -5.21 -7.73
C PHE A 112 -4.31 -4.12 -6.69
N GLU A 113 -3.24 -3.50 -6.21
CA GLU A 113 -3.29 -2.29 -5.41
C GLU A 113 -2.47 -1.21 -6.11
N PHE A 114 -3.07 -0.05 -6.32
CA PHE A 114 -2.40 1.13 -6.84
C PHE A 114 -2.32 2.17 -5.74
N HIS A 115 -1.13 2.73 -5.55
CA HIS A 115 -0.85 3.78 -4.59
C HIS A 115 -0.31 5.01 -5.29
N ALA A 116 -0.86 6.18 -4.97
CA ALA A 116 -0.32 7.47 -5.36
C ALA A 116 -0.05 8.34 -4.13
N ARG A 117 1.03 9.11 -4.16
CA ARG A 117 1.33 10.12 -3.14
C ARG A 117 0.97 11.50 -3.65
N LEU A 118 -0.08 12.06 -3.08
CA LEU A 118 -0.64 13.36 -3.43
C LEU A 118 -0.01 14.45 -2.57
N LEU A 119 0.46 15.53 -3.20
CA LEU A 119 0.92 16.73 -2.50
C LEU A 119 -0.22 17.75 -2.45
N LEU A 120 -0.61 18.15 -1.25
CA LEU A 120 -1.72 19.05 -1.03
C LEU A 120 -1.26 20.29 -0.26
N GLY A 121 -1.84 21.45 -0.60
CA GLY A 121 -1.62 22.68 0.14
C GLY A 121 -2.27 22.63 1.53
N GLN A 122 -1.76 23.46 2.45
CA GLN A 122 -2.23 23.53 3.84
C GLN A 122 -3.76 23.73 3.95
N GLU A 123 -4.32 24.58 3.08
CA GLU A 123 -5.73 24.96 3.08
C GLU A 123 -6.58 24.14 2.07
N THR A 124 -6.08 23.00 1.60
CA THR A 124 -6.82 22.16 0.64
C THR A 124 -8.08 21.60 1.29
N ASP A 125 -9.23 21.73 0.60
CA ASP A 125 -10.47 21.07 1.01
C ASP A 125 -10.37 19.54 0.84
N LEU A 126 -10.08 18.85 1.94
CA LEU A 126 -9.96 17.40 1.95
C LEU A 126 -11.28 16.67 1.63
N ALA A 127 -12.44 17.28 1.89
CA ALA A 127 -13.72 16.66 1.56
C ALA A 127 -13.91 16.62 0.04
N GLN A 128 -13.50 17.68 -0.66
CA GLN A 128 -13.49 17.71 -2.12
C GLN A 128 -12.54 16.65 -2.70
N VAL A 129 -11.31 16.55 -2.17
CA VAL A 129 -10.35 15.52 -2.62
C VAL A 129 -10.91 14.12 -2.40
N GLN A 130 -11.47 13.85 -1.22
CA GLN A 130 -12.09 12.56 -0.89
C GLN A 130 -13.23 12.23 -1.86
N GLN A 131 -14.08 13.20 -2.20
CA GLN A 131 -15.19 13.00 -3.15
C GLN A 131 -14.68 12.64 -4.55
N VAL A 132 -13.64 13.32 -5.04
CA VAL A 132 -13.03 13.04 -6.35
C VAL A 132 -12.39 11.65 -6.36
N CYS A 133 -11.64 11.28 -5.31
CA CYS A 133 -11.07 9.95 -5.16
C CYS A 133 -12.16 8.87 -5.16
N ALA A 134 -13.19 9.03 -4.32
CA ALA A 134 -14.27 8.06 -4.17
C ALA A 134 -15.04 7.85 -5.49
N ALA A 135 -15.26 8.90 -6.28
CA ALA A 135 -15.91 8.81 -7.58
C ALA A 135 -15.13 7.95 -8.61
N LEU A 136 -13.83 7.73 -8.38
CA LEU A 136 -12.95 6.91 -9.22
C LEU A 136 -12.56 5.58 -8.54
N GLY A 137 -13.25 5.21 -7.46
CA GLY A 137 -12.98 3.98 -6.70
C GLY A 137 -11.66 4.02 -5.92
N ALA A 138 -11.19 5.23 -5.58
CA ALA A 138 -9.97 5.44 -4.82
C ALA A 138 -10.25 5.98 -3.41
N HIS A 139 -9.34 5.70 -2.49
CA HIS A 139 -9.43 6.07 -1.08
C HIS A 139 -8.28 6.99 -0.69
N LEU A 140 -8.59 8.19 -0.18
CA LEU A 140 -7.60 9.10 0.39
C LEU A 140 -7.33 8.74 1.86
N SER A 141 -6.07 8.77 2.29
CA SER A 141 -5.70 8.55 3.69
C SER A 141 -6.19 9.69 4.61
N HIS A 142 -6.68 9.35 5.80
CA HIS A 142 -7.16 10.32 6.79
C HIS A 142 -6.03 11.12 7.45
N ASN A 143 -4.84 10.55 7.59
CA ASN A 143 -3.65 11.26 8.06
C ASN A 143 -2.71 11.57 6.88
N PRO A 144 -1.89 12.64 6.99
CA PRO A 144 -0.77 12.84 6.10
C PRO A 144 0.35 11.84 6.41
N LEU A 145 1.00 11.33 5.37
CA LEU A 145 2.26 10.60 5.49
C LEU A 145 3.38 11.51 6.02
N LYS A 146 3.39 12.76 5.55
CA LYS A 146 4.39 13.76 5.88
C LYS A 146 3.78 15.15 5.78
N VAL A 147 4.08 16.00 6.75
CA VAL A 147 3.84 17.45 6.67
C VAL A 147 5.18 18.14 6.41
N ARG A 148 5.20 19.08 5.48
CA ARG A 148 6.37 19.86 5.08
C ARG A 148 6.46 21.15 5.87
N ALA A 149 7.63 21.78 5.87
CA ALA A 149 7.89 23.00 6.63
C ALA A 149 7.05 24.20 6.15
N ASP A 150 6.60 24.18 4.90
CA ASP A 150 5.74 25.19 4.27
C ASP A 150 4.23 24.92 4.47
N GLY A 151 3.87 23.97 5.33
CA GLY A 151 2.48 23.61 5.62
C GLY A 151 1.84 22.67 4.61
N GLN A 152 2.49 22.41 3.46
CA GLN A 152 2.03 21.39 2.53
C GLN A 152 2.10 19.99 3.15
N HIS A 153 1.27 19.08 2.68
CA HIS A 153 1.26 17.72 3.21
C HIS A 153 1.09 16.67 2.12
N GLU A 154 1.74 15.52 2.34
CA GLU A 154 1.68 14.35 1.47
C GLU A 154 0.66 13.36 2.01
N ARG A 155 -0.31 12.94 1.18
CA ARG A 155 -1.32 11.92 1.52
C ARG A 155 -1.28 10.76 0.53
N PHE A 156 -1.72 9.59 0.95
CA PHE A 156 -1.89 8.45 0.06
C PHE A 156 -3.27 8.47 -0.57
N VAL A 157 -3.32 8.09 -1.84
CA VAL A 157 -4.53 7.68 -2.55
C VAL A 157 -4.34 6.23 -2.97
N THR A 158 -5.29 5.37 -2.65
CA THR A 158 -5.21 3.93 -2.92
C THR A 158 -6.40 3.45 -3.73
N ILE A 159 -6.17 2.66 -4.77
CA ILE A 159 -7.19 1.86 -5.46
C ILE A 159 -6.88 0.39 -5.20
N ARG A 160 -7.91 -0.42 -4.94
CA ARG A 160 -7.81 -1.88 -4.97
C ARG A 160 -8.78 -2.45 -5.99
N THR A 161 -8.32 -3.42 -6.76
CA THR A 161 -9.11 -3.98 -7.86
C THR A 161 -8.93 -5.49 -7.97
N TRP A 162 -10.05 -6.21 -7.89
CA TRP A 162 -10.12 -7.66 -7.99
C TRP A 162 -10.56 -8.10 -9.39
N GLY A 163 -10.09 -9.26 -9.84
CA GLY A 163 -10.50 -9.86 -11.12
C GLY A 163 -10.18 -9.02 -12.36
N LYS A 164 -9.22 -8.10 -12.25
CA LYS A 164 -8.75 -7.24 -13.34
C LYS A 164 -7.28 -7.48 -13.61
N GLY A 165 -6.92 -7.50 -14.89
CA GLY A 165 -5.53 -7.57 -15.31
C GLY A 165 -4.83 -6.24 -15.18
N ARG A 166 -3.49 -6.28 -15.16
CA ARG A 166 -2.61 -5.10 -15.08
C ARG A 166 -3.01 -3.99 -16.04
N GLY A 167 -3.33 -4.32 -17.30
CA GLY A 167 -3.71 -3.33 -18.31
C GLY A 167 -4.98 -2.55 -17.96
N SER A 168 -5.97 -3.20 -17.34
CA SER A 168 -7.21 -2.56 -16.90
C SER A 168 -6.99 -1.66 -15.69
N VAL A 169 -6.21 -2.13 -14.72
CA VAL A 169 -5.90 -1.37 -13.51
C VAL A 169 -5.03 -0.16 -13.82
N GLN A 170 -4.07 -0.29 -14.74
CA GLN A 170 -3.26 0.83 -15.18
C GLN A 170 -4.12 1.94 -15.81
N ARG A 171 -5.11 1.60 -16.65
CA ARG A 171 -6.04 2.59 -17.21
C ARG A 171 -6.84 3.31 -16.12
N GLN A 172 -7.29 2.59 -15.09
CA GLN A 172 -7.99 3.20 -13.95
C GLN A 172 -7.06 4.13 -13.16
N ALA A 173 -5.82 3.71 -12.91
CA ALA A 173 -4.80 4.52 -12.25
C ALA A 173 -4.48 5.80 -13.06
N ASP A 174 -4.33 5.69 -14.37
CA ASP A 174 -4.07 6.84 -15.25
C ASP A 174 -5.23 7.84 -15.22
N LEU A 175 -6.49 7.36 -15.21
CA LEU A 175 -7.67 8.22 -15.08
C LEU A 175 -7.68 8.97 -13.75
N LEU A 176 -7.34 8.29 -12.65
CA LEU A 176 -7.22 8.91 -11.33
C LEU A 176 -6.12 9.98 -11.32
N VAL A 177 -4.90 9.64 -11.77
CA VAL A 177 -3.77 10.58 -11.77
C VAL A 177 -4.09 11.81 -12.61
N ASN A 178 -4.58 11.62 -13.84
CA ASN A 178 -4.95 12.74 -14.71
C ASN A 178 -6.03 13.63 -14.08
N ARG A 179 -7.01 13.05 -13.38
CA ARG A 179 -8.04 13.83 -12.70
C ARG A 179 -7.46 14.62 -11.52
N LEU A 180 -6.64 14.00 -10.68
CA LEU A 180 -6.02 14.68 -9.54
C LEU A 180 -5.13 15.85 -9.99
N GLU A 181 -4.32 15.64 -11.04
CA GLU A 181 -3.46 16.69 -11.59
C GLU A 181 -4.26 17.83 -12.22
N ALA A 182 -5.37 17.53 -12.92
CA ALA A 182 -6.25 18.55 -13.50
C ALA A 182 -6.94 19.43 -12.44
N GLU A 183 -7.21 18.89 -11.24
CA GLU A 183 -7.72 19.65 -10.08
C GLU A 183 -6.62 20.43 -9.35
N GLY A 184 -5.36 20.35 -9.81
CA GLY A 184 -4.24 21.05 -9.20
C GLY A 184 -3.67 20.36 -7.96
N TRP A 185 -3.87 19.04 -7.84
CA TRP A 185 -3.30 18.21 -6.76
C TRP A 185 -2.20 17.30 -7.33
N PRO A 186 -0.92 17.70 -7.26
CA PRO A 186 0.16 16.98 -7.93
C PRO A 186 0.40 15.59 -7.34
N VAL A 187 0.53 14.60 -8.22
CA VAL A 187 0.96 13.24 -7.84
C VAL A 187 2.49 13.18 -7.88
N THR A 188 3.10 13.04 -6.70
CA THR A 188 4.57 13.07 -6.55
C THR A 188 5.25 11.73 -6.80
N SER A 189 4.50 10.64 -6.67
CA SER A 189 4.95 9.27 -6.95
C SER A 189 3.74 8.36 -7.03
N SER A 190 3.83 7.29 -7.83
CA SER A 190 2.86 6.22 -7.82
C SER A 190 3.51 4.84 -7.95
N VAL A 191 2.80 3.82 -7.50
CA VAL A 191 3.20 2.41 -7.53
C VAL A 191 1.96 1.58 -7.84
N LEU A 192 2.11 0.58 -8.72
CA LEU A 192 1.12 -0.45 -8.96
C LEU A 192 1.73 -1.78 -8.55
N GLU A 193 1.03 -2.53 -7.72
CA GLU A 193 1.48 -3.81 -7.16
C GLU A 193 0.35 -4.84 -7.18
N TYR A 194 0.70 -6.12 -7.08
CA TYR A 194 -0.25 -7.23 -7.07
C TYR A 194 -0.14 -8.01 -5.76
N ALA A 195 -1.16 -7.94 -4.91
CA ALA A 195 -1.23 -8.68 -3.66
C ALA A 195 -1.36 -10.19 -3.95
N VAL A 196 -0.28 -10.93 -3.72
CA VAL A 196 -0.20 -12.38 -3.94
C VAL A 196 -0.53 -13.18 -2.69
N TYR A 197 -0.41 -12.55 -1.51
CA TYR A 197 -0.79 -13.10 -0.21
C TYR A 197 -1.26 -11.98 0.72
N ASP A 198 -2.35 -12.24 1.43
CA ASP A 198 -2.92 -11.35 2.43
C ASP A 198 -3.74 -12.18 3.44
N ASP A 199 -3.34 -12.19 4.70
CA ASP A 199 -3.97 -13.03 5.73
C ASP A 199 -5.08 -12.32 6.53
N HIS A 200 -5.39 -11.04 6.26
CA HIS A 200 -6.34 -10.26 7.06
C HIS A 200 -7.05 -9.15 6.26
N LEU A 201 -7.78 -9.52 5.21
CA LEU A 201 -8.51 -8.60 4.32
C LEU A 201 -9.58 -7.78 5.04
N GLU A 202 -10.12 -8.28 6.14
CA GLU A 202 -11.17 -7.65 6.93
C GLU A 202 -10.73 -6.36 7.65
N LEU A 203 -9.41 -6.11 7.78
CA LEU A 203 -8.91 -4.81 8.24
C LEU A 203 -9.26 -3.67 7.27
N ASP A 204 -9.55 -4.02 6.02
CA ASP A 204 -9.97 -3.11 4.97
C ASP A 204 -11.49 -3.08 4.78
N ALA A 205 -12.27 -3.61 5.73
CA ALA A 205 -13.73 -3.52 5.67
C ALA A 205 -14.18 -2.06 5.54
N GLY A 206 -14.92 -1.75 4.46
CA GLY A 206 -15.32 -0.39 4.09
C GLY A 206 -14.45 0.28 3.01
N TRP A 207 -13.34 -0.34 2.60
CA TRP A 207 -12.46 0.12 1.50
C TRP A 207 -12.77 -0.51 0.15
N ALA A 208 -13.56 -1.58 0.13
CA ALA A 208 -13.88 -2.27 -1.10
C ALA A 208 -15.38 -2.47 -1.20
N THR A 209 -15.99 -1.89 -2.23
CA THR A 209 -17.20 -2.48 -2.82
C THR A 209 -16.75 -3.68 -3.64
N ARG A 210 -17.01 -4.90 -3.13
CA ARG A 210 -16.88 -6.11 -3.94
C ARG A 210 -17.88 -6.10 -5.08
#